data_AF-A3ZYJ0-F1
#
_entry.id   AF-A3ZYJ0-F1
#
_cell.length_a   1.000
_cell.length_b   1.000
_cell.length_c   1.000
_cell.angle_alpha   90.00
_cell.angle_beta   90.00
_cell.angle_gamma   90.00
#
_symmetry.space_group_name_H-M   'P 1'
#
loop_
_entity.id
_entity.type
_entity.pdbx_description
1 polymer ?
#
loop_
_entity_poly.entity_id
_entity_poly.type
_entity_poly.pdbx_seq_one_letter_code
_entity_poly.pdbx_strand_id
1 'polypeptide(L)'
;MISRRLFFSLGIALAGLAGASYSAEPEKAVEVVIDFGDGSEKHYTQIPGKKAENVFAATETASRHPHGFALQSRGSGDTRFVFSIDDVKNEGNGRNWIFRVNDKLATRSCELVKIAPGDVVLWRFQRYE
;
A
#
# COMPACT_ATOMS: atom_id res chain seq x y z
N MET A 1 -15.47 -77.29 25.92
CA MET A 1 -14.03 -76.93 25.80
C MET A 1 -13.88 -75.88 24.72
N ILE A 2 -13.18 -74.80 25.05
CA ILE A 2 -13.17 -73.48 24.40
C ILE A 2 -12.28 -73.50 23.14
N SER A 3 -12.78 -72.96 22.01
CA SER A 3 -11.94 -72.63 20.85
C SER A 3 -11.82 -71.11 20.74
N ARG A 4 -10.63 -70.60 21.10
CA ARG A 4 -10.25 -69.18 21.05
C ARG A 4 -9.79 -68.85 19.63
N ARG A 5 -10.54 -67.99 18.94
CA ARG A 5 -10.10 -67.36 17.68
C ARG A 5 -9.12 -66.24 18.02
N LEU A 6 -7.84 -66.39 17.65
CA LEU A 6 -6.87 -65.30 17.66
C LEU A 6 -7.15 -64.39 16.46
N PHE A 7 -7.53 -63.14 16.71
CA PHE A 7 -7.50 -62.07 15.74
C PHE A 7 -6.14 -61.36 15.85
N PHE A 8 -5.29 -61.49 14.84
CA PHE A 8 -4.09 -60.65 14.69
C PHE A 8 -4.52 -59.29 14.17
N SER A 9 -4.42 -58.26 15.01
CA SER A 9 -4.65 -56.87 14.63
C SER A 9 -3.43 -56.35 13.85
N LEU A 10 -3.64 -55.99 12.58
CA LEU A 10 -2.66 -55.30 11.76
C LEU A 10 -2.62 -53.81 12.16
N GLY A 11 -1.53 -53.38 12.78
CA GLY A 11 -1.29 -51.98 13.10
C GLY A 11 -0.99 -51.17 11.84
N ILE A 12 -1.84 -50.19 11.53
CA ILE A 12 -1.57 -49.18 10.51
C ILE A 12 -0.75 -48.07 11.18
N ALA A 13 0.51 -47.94 10.80
CA ALA A 13 1.34 -46.79 11.17
C ALA A 13 1.04 -45.65 10.19
N LEU A 14 0.29 -44.64 10.62
CA LEU A 14 0.15 -43.36 9.91
C LEU A 14 1.40 -42.51 10.22
N ALA A 15 2.32 -42.40 9.25
CA ALA A 15 3.40 -41.43 9.31
C ALA A 15 2.83 -40.03 9.01
N GLY A 16 2.65 -39.23 10.06
CA GLY A 16 2.27 -37.82 9.93
C GLY A 16 3.41 -37.00 9.33
N LEU A 17 3.25 -36.56 8.08
CA LEU A 17 4.06 -35.50 7.50
C LEU A 17 3.73 -34.19 8.21
N ALA A 18 4.60 -33.78 9.14
CA ALA A 18 4.59 -32.45 9.71
C ALA A 18 4.97 -31.45 8.60
N GLY A 19 3.96 -30.87 7.94
CA GLY A 19 4.14 -29.71 7.09
C GLY A 19 4.59 -28.54 7.97
N ALA A 20 5.84 -28.12 7.84
CA ALA A 20 6.28 -26.86 8.40
C ALA A 20 5.52 -25.73 7.71
N SER A 21 4.46 -25.22 8.36
CA SER A 21 3.82 -23.98 7.98
C SER A 21 4.82 -22.85 8.22
N TYR A 22 5.53 -22.44 7.17
CA TYR A 22 6.19 -21.14 7.14
C TYR A 22 5.08 -20.08 7.20
N SER A 23 4.80 -19.58 8.41
CA SER A 23 4.03 -18.36 8.58
C SER A 23 4.91 -17.23 8.04
N ALA A 24 4.69 -16.84 6.79
CA ALA A 24 5.32 -15.64 6.24
C ALA A 24 4.87 -14.45 7.10
N GLU A 25 5.83 -13.65 7.58
CA GLU A 25 5.49 -12.37 8.20
C GLU A 25 4.59 -11.58 7.23
N PRO A 26 3.49 -10.97 7.72
CA PRO A 26 2.62 -10.20 6.86
C PRO A 26 3.45 -9.08 6.20
N GLU A 27 3.46 -9.07 4.87
CA GLU A 27 4.13 -8.04 4.08
C GLU A 27 3.59 -6.67 4.52
N LYS A 28 4.49 -5.76 4.90
CA LYS A 28 4.09 -4.40 5.33
C LYS A 28 3.33 -3.71 4.21
N ALA A 29 2.29 -2.97 4.56
CA ALA A 29 1.60 -2.14 3.58
C ALA A 29 2.38 -0.85 3.31
N VAL A 30 2.08 -0.23 2.16
CA VAL A 30 2.44 1.18 1.91
C VAL A 30 1.39 2.06 2.58
N GLU A 31 1.83 3.20 3.08
CA GLU A 31 0.97 4.25 3.62
C GLU A 31 0.89 5.43 2.65
N VAL A 32 -0.32 5.97 2.46
CA VAL A 32 -0.55 7.24 1.76
C VAL A 32 -1.24 8.21 2.71
N VAL A 33 -0.62 9.36 2.93
CA VAL A 33 -1.15 10.46 3.73
C VAL A 33 -1.46 11.64 2.81
N ILE A 34 -2.67 12.18 2.92
CA ILE A 34 -3.09 13.43 2.27
C ILE A 34 -3.25 14.48 3.36
N ASP A 35 -2.35 15.46 3.38
CA ASP A 35 -2.35 16.59 4.31
C ASP A 35 -2.75 17.87 3.58
N PHE A 36 -3.88 18.45 3.97
CA PHE A 36 -4.44 19.64 3.31
C PHE A 36 -3.74 20.95 3.74
N GLY A 37 -2.79 20.88 4.66
CA GLY A 37 -2.04 22.04 5.16
C GLY A 37 -2.86 22.96 6.07
N ASP A 38 -4.05 22.53 6.48
CA ASP A 38 -4.98 23.25 7.36
C ASP A 38 -5.26 22.51 8.69
N GLY A 39 -4.48 21.46 8.96
CA GLY A 39 -4.66 20.57 10.11
C GLY A 39 -5.54 19.35 9.83
N SER A 40 -6.14 19.24 8.63
CA SER A 40 -6.89 18.07 8.21
C SER A 40 -6.02 17.10 7.44
N GLU A 41 -6.15 15.81 7.75
CA GLU A 41 -5.43 14.74 7.07
C GLU A 41 -6.32 13.54 6.76
N LYS A 42 -5.99 12.81 5.69
CA LYS A 42 -6.54 11.48 5.38
C LYS A 42 -5.40 10.46 5.33
N HIS A 43 -5.60 9.33 5.99
CA HIS A 43 -4.59 8.28 6.14
C HIS A 43 -5.07 6.97 5.54
N TYR A 44 -4.29 6.41 4.62
CA TYR A 44 -4.53 5.12 4.00
C TYR A 44 -3.35 4.21 4.28
N THR A 45 -3.43 3.47 5.39
CA THR A 45 -2.29 2.74 5.96
C THR A 45 -2.13 1.31 5.44
N GLN A 46 -3.05 0.86 4.59
CA GLN A 46 -3.14 -0.53 4.13
C GLN A 46 -3.15 -0.64 2.60
N ILE A 47 -2.29 0.13 1.92
CA ILE A 47 -2.13 0.00 0.46
C ILE A 47 -1.29 -1.26 0.18
N PRO A 48 -1.82 -2.26 -0.53
CA PRO A 48 -1.06 -3.48 -0.82
C PRO A 48 0.14 -3.17 -1.70
N GLY A 49 1.35 -3.63 -1.33
CA GLY A 49 2.59 -3.37 -2.08
C GLY A 49 2.51 -3.73 -3.56
N LYS A 50 1.81 -4.84 -3.91
CA LYS A 50 1.55 -5.26 -5.29
C LYS A 50 0.77 -4.24 -6.14
N LYS A 51 0.07 -3.29 -5.51
CA LYS A 51 -0.67 -2.19 -6.15
C LYS A 51 0.04 -0.84 -6.03
N ALA A 52 1.21 -0.81 -5.40
CA ALA A 52 1.95 0.39 -5.05
C ALA A 52 3.36 0.37 -5.65
N GLU A 53 3.47 0.09 -6.96
CA GLU A 53 4.79 0.03 -7.61
C GLU A 53 5.50 1.39 -7.68
N ASN A 54 4.75 2.49 -7.63
CA ASN A 54 5.23 3.86 -7.61
C ASN A 54 4.25 4.74 -6.82
N VAL A 55 4.65 5.98 -6.56
CA VAL A 55 3.84 6.94 -5.80
C VAL A 55 2.46 7.15 -6.41
N PHE A 56 2.36 7.30 -7.73
CA PHE A 56 1.07 7.52 -8.39
C PHE A 56 0.13 6.31 -8.24
N ALA A 57 0.61 5.09 -8.46
CA ALA A 57 -0.15 3.85 -8.32
C ALA A 57 -0.68 3.65 -6.88
N ALA A 58 0.15 3.96 -5.88
CA ALA A 58 -0.28 3.93 -4.48
C ALA A 58 -1.35 4.99 -4.18
N THR A 59 -1.15 6.22 -4.67
CA THR A 59 -2.09 7.32 -4.48
C THR A 59 -3.43 7.05 -5.18
N GLU A 60 -3.40 6.49 -6.40
CA GLU A 60 -4.59 6.08 -7.14
C GLU A 60 -5.30 4.90 -6.46
N THR A 61 -4.54 3.96 -5.88
CA THR A 61 -5.13 2.87 -5.10
C THR A 61 -5.85 3.41 -3.86
N ALA A 62 -5.23 4.37 -3.15
CA ALA A 62 -5.85 5.05 -2.01
C ALA A 62 -7.11 5.83 -2.42
N SER A 63 -7.08 6.52 -3.55
CA SER A 63 -8.22 7.33 -4.05
C SER A 63 -9.45 6.48 -4.36
N ARG A 64 -9.27 5.19 -4.68
CA ARG A 64 -10.35 4.22 -4.98
C ARG A 64 -10.89 3.48 -3.75
N HIS A 65 -10.40 3.78 -2.55
CA HIS A 65 -10.92 3.21 -1.30
C HIS A 65 -12.42 3.58 -1.11
N PRO A 66 -13.24 2.79 -0.38
CA PRO A 66 -14.64 3.16 -0.10
C PRO A 66 -14.81 4.55 0.52
N HIS A 67 -13.82 5.00 1.28
CA HIS A 67 -13.68 6.36 1.83
C HIS A 67 -12.50 7.10 1.18
N GLY A 68 -12.39 6.99 -0.15
CA GLY A 68 -11.32 7.57 -0.95
C GLY A 68 -11.42 9.09 -1.11
N PHE A 69 -10.84 9.58 -2.19
CA PHE A 69 -10.79 11.00 -2.54
C PHE A 69 -10.79 11.18 -4.05
N ALA A 70 -11.20 12.35 -4.53
CA ALA A 70 -11.06 12.67 -5.95
C ALA A 70 -9.59 12.94 -6.27
N LEU A 71 -9.03 12.24 -7.25
CA LEU A 71 -7.64 12.46 -7.71
C LEU A 71 -7.68 12.94 -9.16
N GLN A 72 -7.15 14.14 -9.42
CA GLN A 72 -7.04 14.66 -10.77
C GLN A 72 -5.57 14.81 -11.17
N SER A 73 -5.23 14.21 -12.32
CA SER A 73 -3.89 14.26 -12.88
C SER A 73 -3.93 14.36 -14.40
N ARG A 74 -2.82 14.79 -14.99
CA ARG A 74 -2.59 14.82 -16.43
C ARG A 74 -1.16 14.40 -16.76
N GLY A 75 -0.87 14.21 -18.05
CA GLY A 75 0.43 13.69 -18.50
C GLY A 75 0.59 12.20 -18.19
N SER A 76 1.81 11.70 -18.32
CA SER A 76 2.21 10.32 -18.01
C SER A 76 3.74 10.22 -17.91
N GLY A 77 4.24 9.13 -17.34
CA GLY A 77 5.66 8.86 -17.14
C GLY A 77 6.34 9.98 -16.35
N ASP A 78 7.33 10.61 -16.97
CA ASP A 78 8.06 11.76 -16.44
C ASP A 78 7.22 13.04 -16.31
N THR A 79 6.10 13.13 -17.03
CA THR A 79 5.20 14.31 -17.04
C THR A 79 3.93 14.13 -16.21
N ARG A 80 3.74 12.99 -15.52
CA ARG A 80 2.57 12.81 -14.66
C ARG A 80 2.54 13.92 -13.61
N PHE A 81 1.46 14.69 -13.63
CA PHE A 81 1.25 15.85 -12.78
C PHE A 81 -0.12 15.77 -12.09
N VAL A 82 -0.11 15.65 -10.76
CA VAL A 82 -1.31 15.74 -9.92
C VAL A 82 -1.63 17.20 -9.69
N PHE A 83 -2.82 17.63 -10.10
CA PHE A 83 -3.22 19.04 -10.06
C PHE A 83 -4.41 19.32 -9.13
N SER A 84 -5.07 18.27 -8.62
CA SER A 84 -6.12 18.38 -7.61
C SER A 84 -6.20 17.08 -6.80
N ILE A 85 -6.42 17.22 -5.50
CA ILE A 85 -6.80 16.14 -4.59
C ILE A 85 -8.04 16.64 -3.82
N ASP A 86 -9.11 15.85 -3.84
CA ASP A 86 -10.48 16.29 -3.56
C ASP A 86 -10.82 17.58 -4.31
N ASP A 87 -11.36 18.57 -3.63
CA ASP A 87 -11.77 19.87 -4.14
C ASP A 87 -10.64 20.91 -4.12
N VAL A 88 -9.45 20.55 -3.62
CA VAL A 88 -8.31 21.45 -3.49
C VAL A 88 -7.38 21.34 -4.69
N LYS A 89 -7.30 22.43 -5.46
CA LYS A 89 -6.45 22.57 -6.65
C LYS A 89 -5.13 23.26 -6.34
N ASN A 90 -4.11 22.94 -7.13
CA ASN A 90 -2.86 23.69 -7.17
C ASN A 90 -3.11 25.18 -7.48
N GLU A 91 -2.48 26.07 -6.71
CA GLU A 91 -2.58 27.53 -6.88
C GLU A 91 -1.59 28.06 -7.93
N GLY A 92 -0.61 27.26 -8.35
CA GLY A 92 0.47 27.68 -9.23
C GLY A 92 1.51 28.50 -8.45
N ASN A 93 1.24 29.79 -8.25
CA ASN A 93 2.14 30.73 -7.56
C ASN A 93 2.08 30.66 -6.02
N GLY A 94 1.17 29.85 -5.46
CA GLY A 94 0.95 29.71 -4.03
C GLY A 94 1.24 28.29 -3.54
N ARG A 95 0.29 27.72 -2.81
CA ARG A 95 0.34 26.33 -2.36
C ARG A 95 0.03 25.38 -3.50
N ASN A 96 0.75 24.27 -3.52
CA ASN A 96 0.57 23.20 -4.47
C ASN A 96 0.68 21.86 -3.72
N TRP A 97 0.17 20.81 -4.34
CA TRP A 97 0.36 19.44 -3.91
C TRP A 97 1.82 19.03 -4.13
N ILE A 98 2.55 18.90 -3.03
CA ILE A 98 3.96 18.48 -3.00
C ILE A 98 4.02 17.12 -2.32
N PHE A 99 4.74 16.17 -2.93
CA PHE A 99 4.87 14.84 -2.36
C PHE A 99 6.27 14.53 -1.83
N ARG A 100 6.30 13.69 -0.79
CA ARG A 100 7.49 13.14 -0.14
C ARG A 100 7.35 11.63 -0.03
N VAL A 101 8.49 10.94 -0.05
CA VAL A 101 8.56 9.52 0.31
C VAL A 101 9.48 9.40 1.51
N ASN A 102 8.98 8.88 2.63
CA ASN A 102 9.71 8.79 3.89
C ASN A 102 10.39 10.13 4.25
N ASP A 103 9.59 11.21 4.27
CA ASP A 103 9.97 12.60 4.51
C ASP A 103 10.96 13.25 3.53
N LYS A 104 11.39 12.52 2.49
CA LYS A 104 12.28 13.07 1.46
C LYS A 104 11.47 13.68 0.32
N LEU A 105 11.72 14.96 0.03
CA LEU A 105 11.15 15.66 -1.12
C LEU A 105 11.50 14.95 -2.42
N ALA A 106 10.46 14.65 -3.21
CA ALA A 106 10.67 14.04 -4.50
C ALA A 106 11.16 15.05 -5.54
N THR A 107 12.12 14.63 -6.36
CA THR A 107 12.72 15.43 -7.45
C THR A 107 12.30 14.94 -8.83
N ARG A 108 11.41 13.95 -8.89
CA ARG A 108 10.91 13.31 -10.11
C ARG A 108 9.39 13.17 -10.04
N SER A 109 8.76 12.92 -11.18
CA SER A 109 7.32 12.64 -11.24
C SER A 109 6.93 11.43 -10.39
N CYS A 110 5.71 11.47 -9.85
CA CYS A 110 5.13 10.42 -9.01
C CYS A 110 4.96 9.06 -9.71
N GLU A 111 5.01 8.99 -11.05
CA GLU A 111 5.05 7.69 -11.76
C GLU A 111 6.46 7.09 -11.85
N LEU A 112 7.51 7.89 -11.65
CA LEU A 112 8.91 7.42 -11.71
C LEU A 112 9.50 7.08 -10.35
N VAL A 113 8.93 7.60 -9.27
CA VAL A 113 9.38 7.31 -7.90
C VAL A 113 8.83 5.95 -7.48
N LYS A 114 9.69 4.93 -7.53
CA LYS A 114 9.39 3.58 -7.03
C LYS A 114 9.34 3.59 -5.50
N ILE A 115 8.42 2.81 -4.94
CA ILE A 115 8.24 2.63 -3.50
C ILE A 115 8.08 1.15 -3.17
N ALA A 116 8.24 0.81 -1.90
CA ALA A 116 8.21 -0.55 -1.38
C ALA A 116 7.28 -0.68 -0.17
N PRO A 117 6.82 -1.92 0.15
CA PRO A 117 6.23 -2.25 1.44
C PRO A 117 6.88 -1.53 2.64
N GLY A 118 6.07 -0.81 3.43
CA GLY A 118 6.53 -0.05 4.59
C GLY A 118 6.92 1.41 4.30
N ASP A 119 6.94 1.85 3.05
CA ASP A 119 7.14 3.27 2.71
C ASP A 119 5.90 4.11 3.03
N VAL A 120 6.14 5.38 3.36
CA VAL A 120 5.11 6.40 3.56
C VAL A 120 5.19 7.42 2.42
N VAL A 121 4.08 7.58 1.70
CA VAL A 121 3.87 8.63 0.70
C VAL A 121 3.06 9.74 1.35
N LEU A 122 3.65 10.92 1.52
CA LEU A 122 2.95 12.11 1.98
C LEU A 122 2.69 13.03 0.80
N TRP A 123 1.43 13.36 0.54
CA TRP A 123 1.01 14.52 -0.25
C TRP A 123 0.62 15.65 0.69
N ARG A 124 1.27 16.80 0.58
CA ARG A 124 0.94 17.98 1.39
C ARG A 124 0.62 19.18 0.51
N PHE A 125 -0.47 19.87 0.80
CA PHE A 125 -0.83 21.12 0.13
C PHE A 125 -0.13 22.31 0.80
N GLN A 126 1.01 22.71 0.25
CA GLN A 126 1.88 23.71 0.86
C GLN A 126 2.61 24.54 -0.19
N ARG A 127 3.25 25.63 0.26
CA ARG A 127 4.22 26.33 -0.59
C ARG A 127 5.44 25.44 -0.84
N TYR A 128 6.08 25.67 -1.97
CA TYR A 128 7.37 25.05 -2.25
C TYR A 128 8.42 25.65 -1.31
N GLU A 129 9.20 24.78 -0.69
CA GLU A 129 10.26 25.09 0.29
C GLU A 129 11.54 24.38 -0.13
#